data_AF-A0A962XYA6-F1
#
_entry.id   AF-A0A962XYA6-F1
#
_cell.length_a   1.000
_cell.length_b   1.000
_cell.length_c   1.000
_cell.angle_alpha   90.00
_cell.angle_beta   90.00
_cell.angle_gamma   90.00
#
_symmetry.space_group_name_H-M   'P 1'
#
loop_
_entity.id
_entity.type
_entity.pdbx_description
1 polymer ?
#
loop_
_entity_poly.entity_id
_entity_poly.type
_entity_poly.pdbx_seq_one_letter_code
_entity_poly.pdbx_strand_id
1 'polypeptide(L)'
;MASRLDIHARRSRQKGAFMIATNAGNASILSDKQVVAAYKNDQQKVERGFRFLKDPLFMAFTLVLKSPKRIMVLMAVMTLCPMGYAALEHRIRQGLAEHRQTFPDQKGHPAECPTARFIHKCCG
;
A
#
# COMPACT_ATOMS: atom_id res chain seq x y z
N MET A 1 -32.46 -26.56 8.24
CA MET A 1 -31.17 -25.97 7.80
C MET A 1 -31.15 -24.43 7.71
N ALA A 2 -32.24 -23.71 8.00
CA ALA A 2 -32.26 -22.22 7.91
C ALA A 2 -31.57 -21.49 9.10
N SER A 3 -31.51 -22.08 10.30
CA SER A 3 -31.11 -21.37 11.52
C SER A 3 -29.60 -20.99 11.61
N ARG A 4 -28.70 -21.74 10.96
CA ARG A 4 -27.24 -21.46 11.00
C ARG A 4 -26.83 -20.27 10.13
N LEU A 5 -27.52 -20.04 9.02
CA LEU A 5 -27.25 -18.92 8.11
C LEU A 5 -27.65 -17.58 8.74
N ASP A 6 -28.78 -17.55 9.46
CA ASP A 6 -29.25 -16.36 10.17
C ASP A 6 -28.32 -15.92 11.30
N ILE A 7 -27.75 -16.88 12.04
CA ILE A 7 -26.78 -16.60 13.11
C ILE A 7 -25.48 -16.03 12.53
N HIS A 8 -25.01 -16.56 11.39
CA HIS A 8 -23.84 -16.01 10.70
C HIS A 8 -24.11 -14.62 10.12
N ALA A 9 -25.28 -14.38 9.52
CA ALA A 9 -25.67 -13.07 9.01
C ALA A 9 -25.75 -12.01 10.13
N ARG A 10 -26.33 -12.36 11.29
CA ARG A 10 -26.40 -11.48 12.46
C ARG A 10 -25.02 -11.20 13.07
N ARG A 11 -24.17 -12.22 13.22
CA ARG A 11 -22.78 -12.06 13.69
C ARG A 11 -21.89 -11.29 12.71
N SER A 12 -22.13 -11.41 11.41
CA SER A 12 -21.40 -10.68 10.38
C SER A 12 -21.77 -9.18 10.37
N ARG A 13 -23.06 -8.85 10.60
CA ARG A 13 -23.51 -7.45 10.78
C ARG A 13 -22.91 -6.77 12.01
N GLN A 14 -22.70 -7.50 13.12
CA GLN A 14 -22.06 -6.96 14.34
C GLN A 14 -20.53 -6.79 14.21
N LYS A 15 -19.88 -7.48 13.27
CA LYS A 15 -18.42 -7.42 13.07
C LYS A 15 -17.96 -6.39 12.04
N GLY A 16 -18.89 -5.62 11.46
CA GLY A 16 -18.62 -4.71 10.34
C GLY A 16 -18.85 -3.21 10.62
N ALA A 17 -19.07 -2.81 11.88
CA ALA A 17 -19.25 -1.41 12.23
C ALA A 17 -17.89 -0.78 12.58
N PHE A 18 -17.56 0.35 11.96
CA PHE A 18 -16.39 1.16 12.28
C PHE A 18 -16.81 2.62 12.46
N MET A 19 -16.23 3.29 13.45
CA MET A 19 -16.49 4.71 13.73
C MET A 19 -15.27 5.51 13.26
N ILE A 20 -15.51 6.54 12.45
CA ILE A 20 -14.48 7.50 12.07
C ILE A 20 -14.76 8.79 12.83
N ALA A 21 -13.80 9.22 13.64
CA ALA A 21 -13.82 10.54 14.27
C ALA A 21 -12.85 11.45 13.52
N THR A 22 -13.30 12.63 13.12
CA THR A 22 -12.47 13.64 12.43
C THR A 22 -12.61 14.99 13.13
N ASN A 23 -11.51 15.75 13.19
CA ASN A 23 -11.51 17.13 13.69
C ASN A 23 -12.04 18.13 12.62
N ALA A 24 -12.34 17.66 11.41
CA ALA A 24 -12.99 18.46 10.38
C ALA A 24 -14.49 18.61 10.69
N GLY A 25 -14.82 19.46 11.66
CA GLY A 25 -16.19 19.64 12.18
C GLY A 25 -17.17 20.37 11.24
N ASN A 26 -16.69 20.90 10.11
CA ASN A 26 -17.51 21.61 9.14
C ASN A 26 -17.86 20.69 7.95
N ALA A 27 -19.12 20.29 7.84
CA ALA A 27 -19.66 19.52 6.71
C ALA A 27 -19.56 20.26 5.35
N SER A 28 -19.20 21.56 5.36
CA SER A 28 -18.89 22.35 4.17
C SER A 28 -17.47 22.13 3.62
N ILE A 29 -16.56 21.56 4.40
CA ILE A 29 -15.15 21.36 4.03
C ILE A 29 -14.90 19.92 3.53
N LEU A 30 -15.57 18.93 4.14
CA LEU A 30 -15.48 17.53 3.74
C LEU A 30 -16.84 16.86 3.88
N SER A 31 -17.33 16.27 2.79
CA SER A 31 -18.51 15.41 2.83
C SER A 31 -18.20 14.08 3.52
N ASP A 32 -19.17 13.51 4.22
CA ASP A 32 -19.08 12.15 4.81
C ASP A 32 -18.52 11.11 3.82
N LYS A 33 -18.90 11.20 2.54
CA LYS A 33 -18.37 10.32 1.48
C LYS A 33 -16.87 10.48 1.28
N GLN A 34 -16.36 11.72 1.34
CA GLN A 34 -14.93 12.02 1.20
C GLN A 34 -14.15 11.56 2.45
N VAL A 35 -14.72 11.70 3.64
CA VAL A 35 -14.12 11.21 4.90
C VAL A 35 -13.94 9.69 4.84
N VAL A 36 -14.99 8.96 4.44
CA VAL A 36 -14.92 7.50 4.30
C VAL A 36 -13.96 7.08 3.19
N ALA A 37 -13.95 7.80 2.06
CA ALA A 37 -13.05 7.52 0.94
C ALA A 37 -11.58 7.72 1.32
N ALA A 38 -11.24 8.83 2.00
CA ALA A 38 -9.89 9.11 2.48
C ALA A 38 -9.41 8.02 3.45
N TYR A 39 -10.25 7.68 4.44
CA TYR A 39 -9.92 6.62 5.40
C TYR A 39 -9.70 5.26 4.72
N LYS A 40 -10.57 4.84 3.81
CA LYS A 40 -10.45 3.52 3.16
C LYS A 40 -9.36 3.45 2.08
N ASN A 41 -9.23 4.49 1.25
CA ASN A 41 -8.33 4.44 0.08
C ASN A 41 -6.89 4.80 0.44
N ASP A 42 -6.68 5.76 1.33
CA ASP A 42 -5.33 6.26 1.62
C ASP A 42 -4.65 5.46 2.75
N GLN A 43 -5.40 4.96 3.73
CA GLN A 43 -4.82 4.13 4.80
C GLN A 43 -4.33 2.77 4.28
N GLN A 44 -5.02 2.18 3.30
CA GLN A 44 -4.61 0.94 2.66
C GLN A 44 -3.29 1.07 1.88
N LYS A 45 -2.96 2.28 1.38
CA LYS A 45 -1.67 2.54 0.71
C LYS A 45 -0.52 2.47 1.72
N VAL A 46 -0.73 2.98 2.92
CA VAL A 46 0.26 2.97 4.01
C VAL A 46 0.59 1.52 4.41
N GLU A 47 -0.42 0.68 4.64
CA GLU A 47 -0.23 -0.74 4.98
C GLU A 47 0.54 -1.52 3.90
N ARG A 48 0.25 -1.24 2.62
CA ARG A 48 1.01 -1.81 1.50
C ARG A 48 2.45 -1.33 1.46
N GLY A 49 2.71 -0.06 1.79
CA GLY A 49 4.07 0.47 1.95
C GLY A 49 4.85 -0.23 3.06
N PHE A 50 4.21 -0.50 4.20
CA PHE A 50 4.85 -1.23 5.32
C PHE A 50 5.08 -2.72 5.06
N ARG A 51 4.33 -3.35 4.14
CA ARG A 51 4.60 -4.74 3.71
C ARG A 51 6.01 -4.89 3.13
N PHE A 52 6.57 -3.81 2.56
CA PHE A 52 7.94 -3.78 2.06
C PHE A 52 9.00 -3.95 3.16
N LEU A 53 8.78 -3.36 4.35
CA LEU A 53 9.69 -3.54 5.49
C LEU A 53 9.78 -5.00 5.96
N LYS A 54 8.77 -5.80 5.61
CA LYS A 54 8.71 -7.24 5.90
C LYS A 54 9.17 -8.10 4.71
N ASP A 55 9.54 -7.50 3.58
CA ASP A 55 9.95 -8.25 2.39
C ASP A 55 11.37 -8.83 2.60
N PRO A 56 11.56 -10.15 2.42
CA PRO A 56 12.86 -10.80 2.61
C PRO A 56 13.97 -10.30 1.68
N LEU A 57 13.63 -9.59 0.59
CA LEU A 57 14.61 -8.91 -0.27
C LEU A 57 15.45 -7.86 0.46
N PHE A 58 14.98 -7.32 1.60
CA PHE A 58 15.75 -6.33 2.36
C PHE A 58 16.86 -6.91 3.24
N MET A 59 16.98 -8.24 3.30
CA MET A 59 18.03 -8.94 4.08
C MET A 59 18.21 -8.40 5.51
N ALA A 60 17.21 -7.73 6.08
CA ALA A 60 17.34 -7.12 7.41
C ALA A 60 17.59 -8.19 8.49
N PHE A 61 17.15 -9.42 8.24
CA PHE A 61 17.41 -10.58 9.10
C PHE A 61 18.88 -11.04 9.08
N THR A 62 19.65 -10.77 8.00
CA THR A 62 21.08 -11.15 7.94
C THR A 62 21.99 -10.09 8.57
N LEU A 63 21.47 -8.89 8.83
CA LEU A 63 22.20 -7.79 9.45
C LEU A 63 22.17 -7.93 10.97
N VAL A 64 23.14 -8.67 11.52
CA VAL A 64 23.37 -8.73 12.98
C VAL A 64 24.00 -7.42 13.46
N LEU A 65 23.15 -6.48 13.88
CA LEU A 65 23.59 -5.16 14.34
C LEU A 65 23.79 -5.13 15.86
N LYS A 66 25.05 -5.07 16.30
CA LYS A 66 25.42 -5.03 17.73
C LYS A 66 25.27 -3.67 18.41
N SER A 67 25.11 -2.58 17.64
CA SER A 67 25.08 -1.22 18.20
C SER A 67 23.81 -0.45 17.85
N PRO A 68 23.26 0.35 18.80
CA PRO A 68 22.01 1.08 18.60
C PRO A 68 22.12 2.09 17.45
N LYS A 69 23.30 2.69 17.25
CA LYS A 69 23.58 3.60 16.13
C LYS A 69 23.35 2.93 14.77
N ARG A 70 23.77 1.68 14.59
CA ARG A 70 23.59 0.97 13.33
C ARG A 70 22.13 0.57 13.11
N ILE A 71 21.40 0.22 14.17
CA ILE A 71 19.96 -0.06 14.10
C ILE A 71 19.21 1.18 13.62
N MET A 72 19.51 2.36 14.15
CA MET A 72 18.88 3.61 13.71
C MET A 72 19.15 3.91 12.23
N VAL A 73 20.40 3.73 11.77
CA VAL A 73 20.75 3.93 10.36
C VAL A 73 20.04 2.93 9.46
N LEU A 74 19.99 1.65 9.86
CA LEU A 74 19.28 0.62 9.09
C LEU A 74 17.78 0.93 9.02
N MET A 75 17.15 1.30 10.14
CA MET A 75 15.75 1.71 10.17
C MET A 75 15.49 2.90 9.24
N ALA A 76 16.36 3.92 9.26
CA ALA A 76 16.24 5.07 8.37
C ALA A 76 16.31 4.65 6.89
N VAL A 77 17.30 3.85 6.50
CA VAL A 77 17.45 3.36 5.11
C VAL A 77 16.25 2.50 4.69
N MET A 78 15.78 1.60 5.57
CA MET A 78 14.62 0.74 5.30
C MET A 78 13.33 1.56 5.14
N THR A 79 13.17 2.67 5.87
CA THR A 79 12.01 3.57 5.69
C THR A 79 12.11 4.48 4.47
N LEU A 80 13.33 4.84 4.04
CA LEU A 80 13.56 5.72 2.90
C LEU A 80 13.48 4.97 1.56
N CYS A 81 13.87 3.70 1.52
CA CYS A 81 13.87 2.93 0.29
C CYS A 81 12.48 2.78 -0.39
N PRO A 82 11.36 2.54 0.33
CA PRO A 82 10.01 2.55 -0.25
C PRO A 82 9.68 3.86 -0.96
N MET A 83 10.16 5.00 -0.44
CA MET A 83 9.94 6.31 -1.05
C MET A 83 10.67 6.41 -2.39
N GLY A 84 11.92 5.94 -2.47
CA GLY A 84 12.67 5.86 -3.72
C GLY A 84 11.98 4.96 -4.76
N TYR A 85 11.49 3.80 -4.34
CA TYR A 85 10.72 2.90 -5.21
C TYR A 85 9.42 3.55 -5.71
N ALA A 86 8.66 4.21 -4.83
CA ALA A 86 7.44 4.91 -5.20
C ALA A 86 7.71 6.06 -6.19
N ALA A 87 8.80 6.80 -6.00
CA ALA A 87 9.21 7.86 -6.93
C ALA A 87 9.60 7.30 -8.30
N LEU A 88 10.32 6.18 -8.34
CA LEU A 88 10.67 5.49 -9.59
C LEU A 88 9.42 5.01 -10.33
N GLU A 89 8.50 4.34 -9.62
CA GLU A 89 7.21 3.92 -10.18
C GLU A 89 6.41 5.09 -10.75
N HIS A 90 6.39 6.21 -10.03
CA HIS A 90 5.69 7.41 -10.46
C HIS A 90 6.28 7.95 -11.76
N ARG A 91 7.60 8.09 -11.85
CA ARG A 91 8.28 8.56 -13.06
C ARG A 91 8.05 7.65 -14.27
N ILE A 92 8.08 6.32 -14.06
CA ILE A 92 7.84 5.37 -15.14
C ILE A 92 6.40 5.47 -15.64
N ARG A 93 5.43 5.55 -14.73
CA ARG A 93 4.00 5.70 -15.10
C ARG A 93 3.74 7.02 -15.83
N GLN A 94 4.40 8.11 -15.41
CA GLN A 94 4.35 9.38 -16.13
C GLN A 94 4.87 9.24 -17.56
N GLY A 95 6.05 8.66 -17.76
CA GLY A 95 6.60 8.44 -19.11
C GLY A 95 5.73 7.54 -19.99
N LEU A 96 5.16 6.47 -19.42
CA LEU A 96 4.22 5.60 -20.13
C LEU A 96 2.95 6.33 -20.56
N ALA A 97 2.40 7.18 -19.70
CA ALA A 97 1.22 7.98 -20.01
C ALA A 97 1.50 9.03 -21.09
N GLU A 98 2.65 9.70 -21.04
CA GLU A 98 3.07 10.69 -22.05
C GLU A 98 3.24 10.05 -23.43
N HIS A 99 3.83 8.85 -23.50
CA HIS A 99 4.07 8.14 -24.76
C HIS A 99 2.92 7.21 -25.19
N ARG A 100 1.82 7.13 -24.42
CA ARG A 100 0.71 6.16 -24.61
C ARG A 100 1.20 4.73 -24.78
N GLN A 101 2.21 4.37 -24.01
CA GLN A 101 2.81 3.04 -24.01
C GLN A 101 2.35 2.25 -22.79
N THR A 102 2.30 0.93 -22.95
CA THR A 102 1.93 0.01 -21.87
C THR A 102 3.09 -0.94 -21.60
N PHE A 103 3.28 -1.32 -20.35
CA PHE A 103 4.24 -2.35 -19.97
C PHE A 103 3.51 -3.69 -19.81
N PRO A 104 4.05 -4.84 -20.26
CA PRO A 104 3.41 -6.12 -20.03
C PRO A 104 3.24 -6.38 -18.53
N ASP A 105 2.19 -7.08 -18.11
CA ASP A 105 2.01 -7.53 -16.73
C ASP A 105 2.57 -8.94 -16.50
N GLN A 106 2.36 -9.52 -15.31
CA GLN A 106 2.80 -10.88 -14.98
C GLN A 106 2.21 -11.97 -15.89
N LYS A 107 1.12 -11.67 -16.59
CA LYS A 107 0.41 -12.56 -17.53
C LYS A 107 0.63 -12.14 -18.99
N GLY A 108 1.44 -11.10 -19.24
CA GLY A 108 1.73 -10.57 -20.58
C GLY A 108 0.69 -9.59 -21.12
N HIS A 109 -0.31 -9.18 -20.33
CA HIS A 109 -1.29 -8.18 -20.75
C HIS A 109 -0.73 -6.76 -20.65
N PRO A 110 -1.14 -5.84 -21.54
CA PRO A 110 -0.72 -4.45 -21.46
C PRO A 110 -1.25 -3.79 -20.17
N ALA A 111 -0.34 -3.31 -19.34
CA ALA A 111 -0.64 -2.60 -18.10
C ALA A 111 -0.12 -1.15 -18.14
N GLU A 112 -1.00 -0.22 -17.80
CA GLU A 112 -0.70 1.22 -17.67
C GLU A 112 -0.06 1.56 -16.32
N CYS A 113 -0.22 0.67 -15.33
CA CYS A 113 0.25 0.87 -13.95
C CYS A 113 1.24 -0.21 -13.50
N PRO A 114 2.41 -0.37 -14.15
CA PRO A 114 3.41 -1.33 -13.71
C PRO A 114 4.00 -0.95 -12.33
N THR A 115 4.51 -1.94 -11.62
CA THR A 115 5.27 -1.75 -10.38
C THR A 115 6.77 -1.87 -10.68
N ALA A 116 7.60 -1.11 -9.99
CA ALA A 116 9.05 -1.08 -10.23
C ALA A 116 9.67 -2.45 -9.93
N ARG A 117 9.11 -3.18 -8.96
CA ARG A 117 9.49 -4.58 -8.70
C ARG A 117 9.25 -5.48 -9.91
N PHE A 118 8.13 -5.31 -10.59
CA PHE A 118 7.81 -6.12 -11.77
C PHE A 118 8.70 -5.76 -12.96
N ILE A 119 8.96 -4.47 -13.17
CA ILE A 119 9.88 -4.00 -14.21
C ILE A 119 11.29 -4.56 -13.98
N HIS A 120 11.78 -4.51 -12.74
CA HIS A 120 13.08 -5.10 -12.39
C HIS A 120 13.13 -6.61 -12.65
N LYS A 121 12.04 -7.35 -12.43
CA LYS A 121 11.97 -8.78 -12.75
C LYS A 121 11.98 -9.07 -14.26
N CYS A 122 11.44 -8.16 -15.08
CA CYS A 122 11.36 -8.35 -16.53
C CYS A 122 12.61 -7.89 -17.27
N CYS A 123 13.31 -6.87 -16.76
CA CYS A 123 14.47 -6.25 -17.41
C CYS A 123 15.81 -6.58 -16.73
N GLY A 124 15.79 -7.26 -15.58
CA GLY A 124 16.97 -7.64 -14.79
C GLY A 124 17.40 -9.08 -14.97
#